data_AF-A0A2I0VA36-F1
#
_entry.id   AF-A0A2I0VA36-F1
#
_cell.length_a   1.000
_cell.length_b   1.000
_cell.length_c   1.000
_cell.angle_alpha   90.00
_cell.angle_beta   90.00
_cell.angle_gamma   90.00
#
_symmetry.space_group_name_H-M   'P 1'
#
loop_
_entity.id
_entity.type
_entity.pdbx_description
1 polymer ?
#
loop_
_entity_poly.entity_id
_entity_poly.type
_entity_poly.pdbx_seq_one_letter_code
_entity_poly.pdbx_strand_id
1 'polypeptide(L)' 'MTRSYGPVWTTSRAPGGPLQFRFVVTAGYDGKWVWAEQAVLPAEWRSGEVYDAGVQISDIAQEGCSPCDTQEWR' A
#
# COMPACT_ATOMS: atom_id res chain seq x y z
N MET A 1 -12.39 -0.75 2.84
CA MET A 1 -12.27 0.70 2.56
C MET A 1 -12.58 0.94 1.10
N THR A 2 -12.98 2.16 0.74
CA THR A 2 -13.24 2.56 -0.64
C THR A 2 -12.29 3.70 -0.99
N ARG A 3 -11.71 3.67 -2.21
CA ARG A 3 -10.89 4.79 -2.70
C ARG A 3 -11.78 6.02 -2.86
N SER A 4 -11.39 7.14 -2.25
CA SER A 4 -12.13 8.40 -2.31
C SER A 4 -11.60 9.30 -3.43
N TYR A 5 -10.36 9.79 -3.30
CA TYR A 5 -9.67 10.57 -4.34
C TYR A 5 -8.16 10.42 -4.17
N GLY A 6 -7.38 10.59 -5.25
CA GLY A 6 -5.91 10.48 -5.18
C GLY A 6 -5.46 9.20 -4.45
N PRO A 7 -4.56 9.31 -3.45
CA PRO A 7 -4.15 8.25 -2.53
C PRO A 7 -4.93 8.29 -1.19
N VAL A 8 -6.23 8.61 -1.20
CA VAL A 8 -7.07 8.66 -0.01
C VAL A 8 -8.12 7.55 -0.05
N TRP A 9 -8.24 6.80 1.05
CA TRP A 9 -9.25 5.76 1.26
C TRP A 9 -10.11 6.08 2.48
N THR A 10 -11.39 5.73 2.41
CA THR A 10 -12.35 5.98 3.49
C THR A 10 -13.11 4.71 3.87
N THR A 11 -13.62 4.68 5.10
CA THR A 11 -14.53 3.64 5.59
C THR A 11 -15.39 4.21 6.70
N SER A 12 -16.68 3.88 6.71
CA SER A 12 -17.60 4.17 7.83
C SER A 12 -17.70 3.01 8.82
N ARG A 13 -16.94 1.93 8.60
CA ARG A 13 -16.99 0.67 9.36
C ARG A 13 -15.60 0.24 9.82
N ALA A 14 -14.86 1.14 10.46
CA ALA A 14 -13.59 0.76 11.10
C ALA A 14 -13.89 -0.12 12.33
N PRO A 15 -13.17 -1.25 12.52
CA PRO A 15 -13.31 -2.05 13.74
C PRO A 15 -12.73 -1.29 14.94
N GLY A 16 -13.09 -1.71 16.16
CA GLY A 16 -12.51 -1.17 17.38
C GLY A 16 -11.11 -1.73 17.66
N GLY A 17 -10.26 -0.95 18.32
CA GLY A 17 -8.90 -1.34 18.71
C GLY A 17 -7.83 -0.98 17.67
N PRO A 18 -6.59 -1.48 17.85
CA PRO A 18 -5.50 -1.25 16.91
C PRO A 18 -5.82 -1.82 15.52
N LEU A 19 -5.46 -1.07 14.48
CA LEU A 19 -5.80 -1.40 13.09
C LEU A 19 -4.57 -1.90 12.33
N GLN A 20 -4.70 -3.08 11.73
CA GLN A 20 -3.78 -3.60 10.73
C GLN A 20 -4.33 -3.30 9.32
N PHE A 21 -3.44 -3.06 8.37
CA PHE A 21 -3.82 -2.80 6.98
C PHE A 21 -3.27 -3.85 6.02
N ARG A 22 -4.05 -4.09 4.96
CA ARG A 22 -3.65 -4.85 3.78
C ARG A 22 -4.06 -4.08 2.53
N PHE A 23 -3.16 -4.01 1.57
CA PHE A 23 -3.34 -3.34 0.28
C PHE A 23 -3.13 -4.33 -0.87
N VAL A 24 -3.86 -4.13 -1.97
CA VAL A 24 -3.45 -4.68 -3.27
C VAL A 24 -2.57 -3.63 -3.93
N VAL A 25 -1.38 -4.04 -4.34
CA VAL A 25 -0.46 -3.23 -5.14
C VAL A 25 -0.44 -3.84 -6.54
N THR A 26 -0.80 -3.05 -7.56
CA THR A 26 -0.68 -3.47 -8.95
C THR A 26 0.72 -3.15 -9.42
N ALA A 27 1.52 -4.19 -9.71
CA ALA A 27 2.86 -4.09 -10.25
C ALA A 27 2.97 -5.04 -11.45
N GLY A 28 2.92 -4.51 -12.67
CA GLY A 28 2.82 -5.32 -13.90
C GLY A 28 1.40 -5.82 -14.15
N TYR A 29 1.26 -7.11 -14.49
CA TYR A 29 -0.01 -7.71 -14.92
C TYR A 29 -0.96 -8.08 -13.78
N ASP A 30 -0.43 -8.40 -12.59
CA ASP A 30 -1.22 -8.91 -11.45
C ASP A 30 -1.17 -7.98 -10.23
N GLY A 31 -2.19 -8.10 -9.37
CA GLY A 31 -2.23 -7.45 -8.06
C GLY A 31 -1.57 -8.31 -6.98
N LYS A 32 -0.61 -7.75 -6.26
CA LYS A 32 0.02 -8.39 -5.10
C LYS A 32 -0.59 -7.88 -3.80
N TRP A 33 -0.90 -8.81 -2.89
CA TRP A 33 -1.28 -8.44 -1.53
C TRP A 33 -0.04 -8.09 -0.71
N VAL A 34 -0.09 -6.93 -0.06
CA VAL A 34 0.93 -6.44 0.86
C VAL A 34 0.23 -6.09 2.18
N TRP A 35 0.74 -6.57 3.30
CA TRP A 35 0.15 -6.33 4.62
C TRP A 35 1.24 -6.03 5.65
N ALA A 36 0.91 -5.19 6.63
CA ALA A 36 1.75 -5.00 7.81
C ALA A 36 1.66 -6.24 8.71
N GLU A 37 2.78 -6.68 9.30
CA GLU A 37 2.78 -7.82 10.21
C GLU A 37 2.13 -7.49 11.56
N GLN A 38 2.21 -6.22 11.97
CA GLN A 38 1.63 -5.70 13.21
C GLN A 38 0.55 -4.66 12.92
N ALA A 39 -0.16 -4.24 13.98
CA ALA A 39 -1.08 -3.12 13.89
C ALA A 39 -0.30 -1.82 13.58
N VAL A 40 -0.78 -1.08 12.58
CA VAL A 40 -0.18 0.17 12.10
C VAL A 40 -0.76 1.36 12.84
N LEU A 41 -2.09 1.38 13.04
CA LEU A 41 -2.73 2.41 13.85
C LEU A 41 -2.98 1.89 15.26
N PRO A 42 -2.55 2.61 16.31
CA PRO A 42 -2.99 2.33 17.68
C PRO A 42 -4.49 2.63 17.82
N ALA A 43 -5.14 2.20 18.90
CA ALA A 43 -6.59 2.41 19.08
C ALA A 43 -6.97 3.91 19.16
N GLU A 44 -6.07 4.72 19.68
CA GLU A 44 -6.18 6.16 19.93
C GLU A 44 -5.45 7.01 18.87
N TRP A 45 -5.35 6.50 17.64
CA TRP A 45 -4.77 7.23 16.52
C TRP A 45 -5.40 8.61 16.33
N ARG A 46 -4.61 9.60 15.88
CA ARG A 46 -5.04 11.00 15.78
C ARG A 46 -5.00 11.47 14.34
N SER A 47 -5.90 12.40 14.01
CA SER A 47 -5.90 13.06 12.70
C SER A 47 -4.62 13.88 12.52
N GLY A 48 -4.03 13.80 11.33
CA GLY A 48 -2.80 14.53 10.97
C GLY A 48 -1.49 13.83 11.36
N GLU A 49 -1.55 12.75 12.15
CA GLU A 49 -0.37 11.97 12.50
C GLU A 49 0.05 11.01 11.39
N VAL A 50 1.34 10.68 11.36
CA VAL A 50 1.93 9.72 10.42
C VAL A 50 2.31 8.46 11.18
N TYR A 51 1.85 7.32 10.67
CA TYR A 51 2.14 6.00 11.22
C TYR A 51 2.88 5.18 10.16
N ASP A 52 4.08 4.72 10.50
CA ASP A 52 4.88 3.87 9.62
C ASP A 52 4.37 2.42 9.68
N ALA A 53 4.05 1.85 8.51
CA ALA A 53 3.59 0.47 8.40
C ALA A 53 4.74 -0.55 8.50
N GLY A 54 5.99 -0.12 8.38
CA GLY A 54 7.17 -0.98 8.43
C GLY A 54 7.29 -1.94 7.23
N VAL A 55 6.49 -1.74 6.17
CA VAL A 55 6.47 -2.58 4.98
C VAL A 55 6.95 -1.80 3.77
N GLN A 56 7.93 -2.35 3.07
CA GLN A 56 8.46 -1.82 1.83
C GLN A 56 8.01 -2.69 0.66
N ILE A 57 7.56 -2.05 -0.43
CA ILE A 57 7.34 -2.71 -1.71
C ILE A 57 8.69 -2.69 -2.45
N SER A 58 9.20 -3.87 -2.78
CA SER A 58 10.46 -4.06 -3.54
C SER A 58 10.23 -4.58 -4.96
N ASP A 59 8.97 -4.84 -5.31
CA ASP A 59 8.57 -5.31 -6.63
C ASP A 59 8.93 -4.27 -7.70
N ILE A 60 9.61 -4.71 -8.75
CA ILE A 60 9.89 -3.90 -9.92
C ILE A 60 8.70 -4.07 -10.87
N ALA A 61 8.08 -2.96 -11.25
CA ALA A 61 7.02 -2.99 -12.26
C ALA A 61 7.61 -3.54 -13.56
N GLN A 62 7.18 -4.74 -13.96
CA GLN A 62 7.47 -5.24 -15.30
C GLN A 62 6.50 -4.55 -16.25
N GLU A 63 7.02 -3.65 -17.07
CA GLU A 63 6.24 -3.08 -18.16
C GLU A 63 5.97 -4.19 -19.18
N GLY A 64 4.78 -4.17 -19.79
CA GLY A 64 4.45 -5.03 -20.94
C GLY A 64 5.20 -4.63 -22.21
N CYS A 65 6.46 -4.19 -22.09
CA CYS A 65 7.28 -3.76 -23.20
C CYS A 65 8.13 -4.95 -23.66
N SER A 66 8.07 -5.29 -24.94
CA SER A 66 9.03 -6.22 -25.52
C SER A 66 9.54 -5.63 -26.83
N PRO A 67 10.86 -5.35 -26.94
CA PRO A 67 11.86 -5.43 -25.88
C PRO A 67 11.70 -4.29 -24.85
N CYS A 68 11.75 -4.61 -23.55
CA CYS A 68 11.85 -3.60 -22.49
C CYS A 68 13.18 -2.85 -22.63
N ASP A 69 13.17 -1.54 -22.40
CA ASP A 69 14.40 -0.78 -22.16
C ASP A 69 15.02 -1.29 -20.84
N THR A 70 16.23 -1.84 -20.90
CA THR A 70 16.93 -2.37 -19.74
C THR A 70 17.56 -1.30 -18.87
N GLN A 71 17.47 -0.02 -19.29
CA GLN A 71 17.89 1.12 -18.50
C GLN A 71 19.31 0.97 -17.91
N GLU A 72 20.25 0.41 -18.69
CA GLU A 72 21.68 0.51 -18.39
C GLU A 72 22.14 1.96 -18.63
N TRP A 73 21.84 2.83 -17.68
CA TRP A 73 22.30 4.21 -17.69
C TRP A 73 23.66 4.27 -17.00
N ARG A 74 24.65 4.82 -17.69
CA ARG A 74 25.95 5.19 -17.10
C ARG A 74 25.89 6.54 -16.42
#